data_AF-A0A3Q7YDK0-F1
#
_entry.id   AF-A0A3Q7YDK0-F1
#
_cell.length_a   1.000
_cell.length_b   1.000
_cell.length_c   1.000
_cell.angle_alpha   90.00
_cell.angle_beta   90.00
_cell.angle_gamma   90.00
#
_symmetry.space_group_name_H-M   'P 1'
#
loop_
_entity.id
_entity.type
_entity.pdbx_description
1 polymer ?
#
loop_
_entity_poly.entity_id
_entity_poly.type
_entity_poly.pdbx_seq_one_letter_code
_entity_poly.pdbx_strand_id
1 'polypeptide(L)'
;MVSKGSLDGDIGSTTNHQPVHQGPETVQEMPDMNQDSKKNKVKDQSNKTVPFYKLFSFADSWDYLLMFVGTISAVGNGVSMPLIAIIIGDAIDAFGRNVNTKQVVHEVSKVSLKFAFSGAAAFFAAFLQVACWMITGERQAARIRALYLKAILRQDISFFDKETNSGEVVGRMSGDTVLIQEAMGEKVGKFIQYVSSFLGGLVVAFIKGWLLTLVLLSSLPLLVLSGSIMSFVFAKMASRGQAAYSEAATIVDRTSKHKTFVSRTDFSDLNCIFCWTSGCL
;
A
#
# COMPACT_ATOMS: atom_id res chain seq x y z
N MET A 1 27.49 -7.57 45.16
CA MET A 1 26.93 -6.95 46.38
C MET A 1 26.11 -5.76 45.92
N VAL A 2 24.82 -5.88 45.61
CA VAL A 2 23.66 -6.06 46.51
C VAL A 2 23.58 -4.99 47.60
N SER A 3 22.41 -4.33 47.59
CA SER A 3 21.70 -3.57 48.64
C SER A 3 21.76 -2.05 48.55
N LYS A 4 20.69 -1.29 48.85
CA LYS A 4 19.21 -1.45 48.89
C LYS A 4 18.69 -0.16 49.56
N GLY A 5 17.43 0.22 49.32
CA GLY A 5 16.67 1.19 50.14
C GLY A 5 16.08 2.33 49.29
N SER A 6 14.87 2.21 48.72
CA SER A 6 13.53 2.20 49.35
C SER A 6 13.08 3.59 49.81
N LEU A 7 11.98 4.09 49.23
CA LEU A 7 10.82 4.68 49.93
C LEU A 7 9.62 4.81 48.96
N ASP A 8 8.48 4.35 49.45
CA ASP A 8 7.12 4.32 48.90
C ASP A 8 6.45 5.68 48.67
N GLY A 9 5.32 5.68 47.94
CA GLY A 9 4.27 6.70 48.09
C GLY A 9 3.33 6.88 46.88
N ASP A 10 2.13 6.31 46.97
CA ASP A 10 0.97 6.40 46.07
C ASP A 10 0.48 7.83 45.71
N ILE A 11 -0.25 7.96 44.59
CA ILE A 11 -1.64 8.49 44.47
C ILE A 11 -2.08 8.42 42.99
N GLY A 12 -3.23 7.79 42.74
CA GLY A 12 -3.80 7.60 41.40
C GLY A 12 -4.56 8.80 40.83
N SER A 13 -4.92 8.69 39.54
CA SER A 13 -6.11 9.34 38.99
C SER A 13 -6.57 8.66 37.70
N THR A 14 -7.84 8.28 37.73
CA THR A 14 -8.70 7.78 36.67
C THR A 14 -9.10 8.91 35.71
N THR A 15 -9.18 8.63 34.40
CA THR A 15 -9.96 9.44 33.43
C THR A 15 -10.43 8.47 32.33
N ASN A 16 -11.66 7.97 32.42
CA ASN A 16 -12.88 8.53 31.84
C ASN A 16 -12.86 8.62 30.31
N HIS A 17 -13.36 7.58 29.65
CA HIS A 17 -14.09 7.73 28.39
C HIS A 17 -15.51 7.19 28.60
N GLN A 18 -16.45 8.12 28.79
CA GLN A 18 -17.89 7.87 28.74
C GLN A 18 -18.36 7.79 27.27
N PRO A 19 -19.49 7.09 27.00
CA PRO A 19 -19.95 6.76 25.67
C PRO A 19 -20.89 7.84 25.12
N VAL A 20 -20.92 8.01 23.80
CA VAL A 20 -21.97 8.78 23.12
C VAL A 20 -23.06 7.82 22.68
N HIS A 21 -24.25 8.09 23.21
CA HIS A 21 -25.51 7.42 22.93
C HIS A 21 -25.96 7.58 21.48
N GLN A 22 -26.55 6.51 20.92
CA GLN A 22 -27.60 6.64 19.93
C GLN A 22 -28.56 5.43 20.00
N GLY A 23 -29.84 5.71 20.19
CA GLY A 23 -30.96 4.79 19.92
C GLY A 23 -32.05 5.55 19.15
N PRO A 24 -33.23 4.96 18.90
CA PRO A 24 -33.54 3.58 18.47
C PRO A 24 -34.46 3.52 17.21
N GLU A 25 -34.84 2.28 16.83
CA GLU A 25 -35.96 1.85 15.93
C GLU A 25 -35.71 1.86 14.40
N THR A 26 -36.14 0.88 13.56
CA THR A 26 -37.10 -0.25 13.69
C THR A 26 -36.86 -1.31 12.58
N VAL A 27 -36.87 -2.61 12.96
CA VAL A 27 -37.50 -3.84 12.36
C VAL A 27 -37.51 -4.02 10.81
N GLN A 28 -37.05 -5.15 10.24
CA GLN A 28 -37.90 -6.31 9.91
C GLN A 28 -37.14 -7.62 9.60
N GLU A 29 -37.77 -8.73 10.01
CA GLU A 29 -37.37 -10.14 9.88
C GLU A 29 -37.30 -10.66 8.44
N MET A 30 -36.48 -11.70 8.24
CA MET A 30 -36.45 -12.58 7.06
C MET A 30 -37.54 -13.66 7.15
N PRO A 31 -38.12 -14.08 6.02
CA PRO A 31 -38.56 -15.45 5.83
C PRO A 31 -37.67 -16.21 4.83
N ASP A 32 -37.68 -17.53 5.02
CA ASP A 32 -36.74 -18.55 4.56
C ASP A 32 -36.93 -19.00 3.08
N MET A 33 -35.80 -19.45 2.52
CA MET A 33 -35.56 -20.37 1.39
C MET A 33 -36.59 -20.54 0.25
N ASN A 34 -36.21 -20.08 -0.95
CA ASN A 34 -36.35 -20.88 -2.17
C ASN A 34 -35.24 -20.52 -3.18
N GLN A 35 -34.23 -21.38 -3.26
CA GLN A 35 -33.07 -21.24 -4.13
C GLN A 35 -33.17 -22.26 -5.25
N ASP A 36 -33.72 -21.85 -6.40
CA ASP A 36 -33.19 -22.24 -7.72
C ASP A 36 -33.97 -21.52 -8.83
N SER A 37 -33.25 -20.99 -9.82
CA SER A 37 -33.74 -20.40 -11.09
C SER A 37 -33.58 -18.88 -11.32
N LYS A 38 -33.01 -18.08 -10.41
CA LYS A 38 -32.67 -16.65 -10.70
C LYS A 38 -31.18 -16.30 -10.57
N LYS A 39 -30.28 -17.27 -10.69
CA LYS A 39 -28.82 -17.06 -10.61
C LYS A 39 -28.16 -16.60 -11.93
N ASN A 40 -28.96 -16.19 -12.94
CA ASN A 40 -28.46 -15.87 -14.29
C ASN A 40 -28.68 -14.42 -14.77
N LYS A 41 -28.95 -13.45 -13.86
CA LYS A 41 -29.06 -12.03 -14.22
C LYS A 41 -28.36 -11.03 -13.27
N VAL A 42 -27.38 -11.48 -12.47
CA VAL A 42 -26.53 -10.57 -11.65
C VAL A 42 -25.04 -10.94 -11.80
N LYS A 43 -24.60 -11.15 -13.04
CA LYS A 43 -23.19 -11.26 -13.44
C LYS A 43 -22.95 -10.37 -14.66
N ASP A 44 -23.22 -9.07 -14.54
CA ASP A 44 -22.76 -8.10 -15.54
C ASP A 44 -22.59 -6.67 -14.98
N GLN A 45 -22.00 -6.57 -13.78
CA GLN A 45 -21.17 -5.41 -13.47
C GLN A 45 -19.73 -5.90 -13.41
N SER A 46 -19.18 -6.10 -14.61
CA SER A 46 -17.75 -6.10 -14.83
C SER A 46 -17.13 -5.00 -13.98
N ASN A 47 -16.14 -5.36 -13.17
CA ASN A 47 -15.19 -4.44 -12.57
C ASN A 47 -14.55 -3.64 -13.71
N LYS A 48 -15.20 -2.53 -14.11
CA LYS A 48 -14.76 -1.65 -15.19
C LYS A 48 -13.51 -0.96 -14.70
N THR A 49 -12.39 -1.67 -14.80
CA THR A 49 -11.06 -1.12 -14.61
C THR A 49 -10.92 0.01 -15.62
N VAL A 50 -10.88 1.23 -15.11
CA VAL A 50 -10.58 2.38 -15.95
C VAL A 50 -9.18 2.17 -16.50
N PRO A 51 -8.99 2.24 -17.82
CA PRO A 51 -7.69 1.98 -18.39
C PRO A 51 -6.70 3.07 -17.95
N PHE A 52 -5.49 2.66 -17.54
CA PHE A 52 -4.46 3.54 -16.96
C PHE A 52 -4.17 4.79 -17.79
N TYR A 53 -4.27 4.72 -19.12
CA TYR A 53 -4.05 5.87 -20.00
C TYR A 53 -5.08 7.00 -19.81
N LYS A 54 -6.33 6.68 -19.43
CA LYS A 54 -7.36 7.69 -19.13
C LYS A 54 -7.07 8.43 -17.82
N LEU A 55 -6.31 7.82 -16.92
CA LEU A 55 -5.87 8.44 -15.67
C LEU A 55 -4.85 9.55 -15.92
N PHE A 56 -3.99 9.38 -16.95
CA PHE A 56 -3.04 10.40 -17.41
C PHE A 56 -3.65 11.43 -18.37
N SER A 57 -4.88 11.23 -18.84
CA SER A 57 -5.57 12.18 -19.74
C SER A 57 -5.80 13.57 -19.11
N PHE A 58 -5.72 13.67 -17.79
CA PHE A 58 -5.86 14.94 -17.05
C PHE A 58 -4.52 15.68 -16.86
N ALA A 59 -3.41 15.18 -17.43
CA ALA A 59 -2.09 15.80 -17.34
C ALA A 59 -1.99 17.07 -18.18
N ASP A 60 -1.46 18.14 -17.59
CA ASP A 60 -1.10 19.35 -18.33
C ASP A 60 0.21 19.15 -19.12
N SER A 61 0.48 20.01 -20.11
CA SER A 61 1.71 19.95 -20.91
C SER A 61 3.00 20.02 -20.07
N TRP A 62 2.94 20.69 -18.92
CA TRP A 62 4.06 20.73 -17.96
C TRP A 62 4.28 19.38 -17.27
N ASP A 63 3.19 18.69 -16.90
CA ASP A 63 3.25 17.37 -16.26
C ASP A 63 3.83 16.32 -17.23
N TYR A 64 3.52 16.41 -18.52
CA TYR A 64 4.16 15.57 -19.55
C TYR A 64 5.67 15.74 -19.62
N LEU A 65 6.18 16.97 -19.48
CA LEU A 65 7.62 17.23 -19.47
C LEU A 65 8.27 16.64 -18.21
N LEU A 66 7.66 16.82 -17.04
CA LEU A 66 8.15 16.21 -15.79
C LEU A 66 8.14 14.67 -15.87
N MET A 67 7.10 14.08 -16.46
CA MET A 67 7.04 12.64 -16.68
C MET A 67 8.17 12.17 -17.60
N PHE A 68 8.42 12.88 -18.70
CA PHE A 68 9.50 12.53 -19.61
C PHE A 68 10.88 12.57 -18.92
N VAL A 69 11.19 13.66 -18.23
CA VAL A 69 12.44 13.78 -17.45
C VAL A 69 12.52 12.69 -16.39
N GLY A 70 11.43 12.46 -15.65
CA GLY A 70 11.33 11.42 -14.63
C GLY A 70 11.55 10.00 -15.19
N THR A 71 11.09 9.70 -16.41
CA THR A 71 11.33 8.40 -17.05
C THR A 71 12.79 8.22 -17.46
N ILE A 72 13.44 9.24 -18.02
CA ILE A 72 14.86 9.18 -18.38
C ILE A 72 15.72 8.98 -17.12
N SER A 73 15.44 9.73 -16.06
CA SER A 73 16.11 9.58 -14.77
C SER A 73 15.85 8.21 -14.14
N ALA A 74 14.64 7.66 -14.25
CA ALA A 74 14.30 6.32 -13.77
C ALA A 74 15.11 5.22 -14.48
N VAL A 75 15.32 5.35 -15.79
CA VAL A 75 16.16 4.44 -16.59
C VAL A 75 17.61 4.55 -16.13
N GLY A 76 18.14 5.76 -15.99
CA GLY A 76 19.51 5.97 -15.48
C GLY A 76 19.72 5.37 -14.09
N ASN A 77 18.76 5.54 -13.18
CA ASN A 77 18.80 4.95 -11.86
C ASN A 77 18.65 3.42 -11.89
N GLY A 78 17.85 2.86 -12.82
CA GLY A 78 17.71 1.41 -13.00
C GLY A 78 19.02 0.75 -13.47
N VAL A 79 19.75 1.38 -14.39
CA VAL A 79 21.02 0.87 -14.92
C VAL A 79 22.20 1.09 -13.95
N SER A 80 22.02 1.90 -12.90
CA SER A 80 23.06 2.13 -11.89
C SER A 80 23.51 0.84 -11.19
N MET A 81 22.59 -0.09 -10.91
CA MET A 81 22.87 -1.38 -10.27
C MET A 81 23.84 -2.25 -11.08
N PRO A 82 23.58 -2.58 -12.36
CA PRO A 82 24.53 -3.32 -13.17
C PRO A 82 25.83 -2.55 -13.46
N LEU A 83 25.79 -1.21 -13.54
CA LEU A 83 26.99 -0.38 -13.69
C LEU A 83 27.97 -0.57 -12.52
N ILE A 84 27.48 -0.56 -11.28
CA ILE A 84 28.31 -0.78 -10.08
C ILE A 84 28.98 -2.15 -10.14
N ALA A 85 28.27 -3.20 -10.58
CA ALA A 85 28.84 -4.54 -10.71
C ALA A 85 29.99 -4.59 -11.74
N ILE A 86 29.92 -3.82 -12.83
CA ILE A 86 31.02 -3.70 -13.80
C ILE A 86 32.22 -3.00 -13.17
N ILE A 87 32.01 -1.90 -12.46
CA ILE A 87 33.10 -1.13 -11.82
C ILE A 87 33.82 -1.99 -10.78
N ILE A 88 33.09 -2.80 -10.01
CA ILE A 88 33.69 -3.77 -9.07
C ILE A 88 34.49 -4.83 -9.83
N GLY A 89 33.99 -5.33 -10.96
CA GLY A 89 34.75 -6.23 -11.83
C GLY A 89 36.07 -5.62 -12.30
N ASP A 90 36.03 -4.38 -12.79
CA ASP A 90 37.24 -3.63 -13.22
C ASP A 90 38.21 -3.43 -12.04
N ALA A 91 37.71 -3.21 -10.82
CA ALA A 91 38.53 -3.12 -9.61
C ALA A 91 39.26 -4.44 -9.33
N ILE A 92 38.54 -5.57 -9.37
CA ILE A 92 39.10 -6.90 -9.16
C ILE A 92 40.16 -7.21 -10.22
N ASP A 93 39.90 -6.88 -11.49
CA ASP A 93 40.86 -7.05 -12.58
C ASP A 93 42.12 -6.18 -12.40
N ALA A 94 41.97 -4.95 -11.92
CA ALA A 94 43.09 -4.04 -11.66
C ALA A 94 44.05 -4.59 -10.58
N PHE A 95 43.49 -5.21 -9.54
CA PHE A 95 44.26 -5.90 -8.49
C PHE A 95 44.82 -7.25 -8.95
N GLY A 96 44.07 -8.01 -9.76
CA GLY A 96 44.45 -9.36 -10.18
C GLY A 96 45.52 -9.44 -11.27
N ARG A 97 45.61 -8.43 -12.15
CA ARG A 97 46.56 -8.44 -13.28
C ARG A 97 47.94 -7.85 -12.99
N ASN A 98 48.07 -6.97 -12.00
CA ASN A 98 49.28 -6.17 -11.80
C ASN A 98 50.02 -6.57 -10.53
N VAL A 99 51.19 -7.21 -10.68
CA VAL A 99 52.09 -7.55 -9.55
C VAL A 99 52.93 -6.34 -9.11
N ASN A 100 52.97 -5.27 -9.92
CA ASN A 100 53.80 -4.10 -9.68
C ASN A 100 53.03 -2.97 -8.97
N THR A 101 53.47 -2.62 -7.76
CA THR A 101 52.78 -1.69 -6.86
C THR A 101 52.46 -0.33 -7.48
N LYS A 102 53.32 0.21 -8.35
CA LYS A 102 53.13 1.54 -8.94
C LYS A 102 52.01 1.58 -9.99
N GLN A 103 51.84 0.51 -10.77
CA GLN A 103 50.78 0.43 -11.78
C GLN A 103 49.41 0.14 -11.13
N VAL A 104 49.39 -0.67 -10.06
CA VAL A 104 48.16 -0.93 -9.28
C VAL A 104 47.59 0.38 -8.73
N VAL A 105 48.41 1.24 -8.13
CA VAL A 105 47.94 2.50 -7.52
C VAL A 105 47.31 3.43 -8.56
N HIS A 106 47.87 3.51 -9.77
CA HIS A 106 47.32 4.35 -10.83
C HIS A 106 45.98 3.81 -11.36
N GLU A 107 45.88 2.50 -11.63
CA GLU A 107 44.63 1.90 -12.11
C GLU A 107 43.53 1.94 -11.04
N VAL A 108 43.86 1.66 -9.78
CA VAL A 108 42.91 1.75 -8.66
C VAL A 108 42.42 3.18 -8.45
N SER A 109 43.30 4.19 -8.59
CA SER A 109 42.89 5.60 -8.53
C SER A 109 41.87 5.96 -9.63
N LYS A 110 42.09 5.46 -10.85
CA LYS A 110 41.15 5.64 -11.97
C LYS A 110 39.80 4.95 -11.73
N VAL A 111 39.81 3.73 -11.19
CA VAL A 111 38.58 2.99 -10.86
C VAL A 111 37.82 3.67 -9.71
N SER A 112 38.52 4.19 -8.70
CA SER A 112 37.94 4.95 -7.60
C SER A 112 37.24 6.22 -8.09
N LEU A 113 37.83 6.95 -9.04
CA LEU A 113 37.20 8.16 -9.61
C LEU A 113 35.95 7.83 -10.44
N LYS A 114 35.95 6.72 -11.19
CA LYS A 114 34.74 6.21 -11.87
C LYS A 114 33.64 5.85 -10.89
N PHE A 115 33.99 5.21 -9.76
CA PHE A 115 33.05 4.86 -8.70
C PHE A 115 32.41 6.12 -8.08
N ALA A 116 33.22 7.13 -7.77
CA ALA A 116 32.74 8.40 -7.22
C ALA A 116 31.78 9.12 -8.18
N PHE A 117 32.13 9.22 -9.46
CA PHE A 117 31.28 9.86 -10.47
C PHE A 117 29.97 9.08 -10.70
N SER A 118 30.04 7.74 -10.75
CA SER A 118 28.85 6.89 -10.88
C SER A 118 27.91 7.03 -9.68
N GLY A 119 28.44 7.14 -8.46
CA GLY A 119 27.64 7.35 -7.25
C GLY A 119 26.94 8.72 -7.25
N ALA A 120 27.66 9.78 -7.63
CA ALA A 120 27.06 11.11 -7.78
C ALA A 120 25.96 11.11 -8.86
N ALA A 121 26.21 10.52 -10.02
CA ALA A 121 25.23 10.41 -11.09
C ALA A 121 23.98 9.63 -10.66
N ALA A 122 24.15 8.50 -9.95
CA ALA A 122 23.04 7.71 -9.42
C ALA A 122 22.22 8.50 -8.38
N PHE A 123 22.88 9.27 -7.50
CA PHE A 123 22.20 10.12 -6.53
C PHE A 123 21.31 11.17 -7.21
N PHE A 124 21.85 11.91 -8.19
CA PHE A 124 21.08 12.90 -8.94
C PHE A 124 19.96 12.26 -9.77
N ALA A 125 20.20 11.12 -10.41
CA ALA A 125 19.19 10.39 -11.16
C ALA A 125 18.05 9.89 -10.26
N ALA A 126 18.36 9.31 -9.10
CA ALA A 126 17.37 8.86 -8.13
C ALA A 126 16.55 10.02 -7.56
N PHE A 127 17.22 11.13 -7.24
CA PHE A 127 16.55 12.33 -6.72
C PHE A 127 15.57 12.92 -7.76
N LEU A 128 16.02 13.14 -9.00
CA LEU A 128 15.18 13.66 -10.08
C LEU A 128 14.02 12.70 -10.39
N GLN A 129 14.27 11.39 -10.43
CA GLN A 129 13.23 10.40 -10.63
C GLN A 129 12.12 10.54 -9.57
N VAL A 130 12.46 10.47 -8.29
CA VAL A 130 11.46 10.49 -7.21
C VAL A 130 10.77 11.85 -7.16
N ALA A 131 11.50 12.96 -7.27
CA ALA A 131 10.94 14.30 -7.24
C ALA A 131 9.95 14.54 -8.41
N CYS A 132 10.35 14.26 -9.65
CA CYS A 132 9.49 14.48 -10.82
C CYS A 132 8.21 13.64 -10.78
N TRP A 133 8.31 12.37 -10.38
CA TRP A 133 7.15 11.49 -10.27
C TRP A 133 6.23 11.87 -9.10
N MET A 134 6.78 12.25 -7.95
CA MET A 134 5.99 12.64 -6.78
C MET A 134 5.24 13.95 -7.01
N ILE A 135 5.92 14.97 -7.58
CA ILE A 135 5.30 16.27 -7.92
C ILE A 135 4.17 16.07 -8.94
N THR A 136 4.40 15.24 -9.96
CA THR A 136 3.37 14.94 -10.99
C THR A 136 2.18 14.23 -10.36
N GLY A 137 2.40 13.22 -9.51
CA GLY A 137 1.34 12.49 -8.83
C GLY A 137 0.47 13.38 -7.94
N GLU A 138 1.09 14.29 -7.18
CA GLU A 138 0.39 15.25 -6.33
C GLU A 138 -0.49 16.22 -7.12
N ARG A 139 0.05 16.83 -8.19
CA ARG A 139 -0.69 17.77 -9.05
C ARG A 139 -1.92 17.11 -9.67
N GLN A 140 -1.74 15.90 -10.18
CA GLN A 140 -2.80 15.12 -10.82
C GLN A 140 -3.89 14.70 -9.83
N ALA A 141 -3.49 14.21 -8.65
CA ALA A 141 -4.43 13.84 -7.60
C ALA A 141 -5.23 15.05 -7.09
N ALA A 142 -4.59 16.21 -6.92
CA ALA A 142 -5.27 17.44 -6.54
C ALA A 142 -6.31 17.88 -7.59
N ARG A 143 -5.99 17.79 -8.88
CA ARG A 143 -6.91 18.10 -9.98
C ARG A 143 -8.11 17.15 -10.00
N ILE A 144 -7.87 15.85 -9.85
CA ILE A 144 -8.92 14.83 -9.79
C ILE A 144 -9.84 15.10 -8.60
N ARG A 145 -9.29 15.36 -7.40
CA ARG A 145 -10.08 15.73 -6.21
C ARG A 145 -10.96 16.96 -6.46
N ALA A 146 -10.42 18.00 -7.09
CA ALA A 146 -11.18 19.22 -7.39
C ALA A 146 -12.33 18.97 -8.39
N LEU A 147 -12.07 18.22 -9.47
CA LEU A 147 -13.08 17.85 -10.46
C LEU A 147 -14.18 16.96 -9.85
N TYR A 148 -13.78 16.00 -9.01
CA TYR A 148 -14.69 15.09 -8.35
C TYR A 148 -15.60 15.81 -7.34
N LEU A 149 -15.05 16.72 -6.52
CA LEU A 149 -15.84 17.57 -5.63
C LEU A 149 -16.83 18.43 -6.42
N LYS A 150 -16.38 19.04 -7.53
CA LYS A 150 -17.24 19.85 -8.40
C LYS A 150 -18.38 19.03 -9.01
N ALA A 151 -18.15 17.76 -9.35
CA ALA A 151 -19.18 16.87 -9.86
C ALA A 151 -20.19 16.49 -8.77
N ILE A 152 -19.74 16.17 -7.56
CA ILE A 152 -20.61 15.86 -6.42
C ILE A 152 -21.50 17.04 -6.06
N LEU A 153 -20.95 18.25 -5.99
CA LEU A 153 -21.72 19.46 -5.67
C LEU A 153 -22.79 19.82 -6.72
N ARG A 154 -22.71 19.23 -7.92
CA ARG A 154 -23.69 19.41 -9.00
C ARG A 154 -24.77 18.33 -9.05
N GLN A 155 -24.70 17.33 -8.17
CA GLN A 155 -25.62 16.20 -8.13
C GLN A 155 -26.89 16.56 -7.35
N ASP A 156 -28.05 16.07 -7.82
CA ASP A 156 -29.34 16.34 -7.17
C ASP A 156 -29.45 15.73 -5.76
N ILE A 157 -30.22 16.39 -4.89
CA ILE A 157 -30.46 15.96 -3.49
C ILE A 157 -31.00 14.52 -3.39
N SER A 158 -31.73 14.06 -4.42
CA SER A 158 -32.27 12.70 -4.47
C SER A 158 -31.19 11.60 -4.58
N PHE A 159 -29.98 11.94 -5.05
CA PHE A 159 -28.83 11.02 -5.01
C PHE A 159 -28.29 10.84 -3.59
N PHE A 160 -28.24 11.92 -2.81
CA PHE A 160 -27.79 11.88 -1.42
C PHE A 160 -28.81 11.18 -0.50
N ASP A 161 -30.09 11.17 -0.88
CA ASP A 161 -31.15 10.52 -0.11
C ASP A 161 -31.28 9.00 -0.39
N LYS A 162 -30.95 8.56 -1.61
CA LYS A 162 -31.11 7.15 -2.03
C LYS A 162 -29.90 6.25 -1.83
N GLU A 163 -28.67 6.77 -1.97
CA GLU A 163 -27.50 5.92 -2.20
C GLU A 163 -26.33 6.16 -1.22
N THR A 164 -26.44 7.07 -0.24
CA THR A 164 -25.26 7.45 0.56
C THR A 164 -25.54 8.12 1.91
N ASN A 165 -24.93 7.61 2.98
CA ASN A 165 -24.64 8.42 4.15
C ASN A 165 -23.53 9.40 3.72
N SER A 166 -23.83 10.70 3.63
CA SER A 166 -22.94 11.74 3.07
C SER A 166 -21.47 11.66 3.54
N GLY A 167 -21.22 11.15 4.76
CA GLY A 167 -19.88 10.91 5.29
C GLY A 167 -19.10 9.77 4.61
N GLU A 168 -19.75 8.70 4.14
CA GLU A 168 -19.08 7.59 3.44
C GLU A 168 -18.52 8.04 2.09
N VAL A 169 -19.26 8.86 1.33
CA VAL A 169 -18.80 9.33 0.00
C VAL A 169 -17.60 10.24 0.10
N VAL A 170 -17.57 11.14 1.08
CA VAL A 170 -16.40 12.00 1.33
C VAL A 170 -15.19 11.17 1.79
N GLY A 171 -15.42 10.15 2.63
CA GLY A 171 -14.37 9.21 3.06
C GLY A 171 -13.77 8.41 1.91
N ARG A 172 -14.63 7.83 1.06
CA ARG A 172 -14.22 7.06 -0.14
C ARG A 172 -13.52 7.92 -1.16
N MET A 173 -14.01 9.14 -1.39
CA MET A 173 -13.34 10.12 -2.25
C MET A 173 -11.90 10.39 -1.81
N SER A 174 -11.70 10.66 -0.51
CA SER A 174 -10.37 10.95 0.03
C SER A 174 -9.44 9.73 -0.08
N GLY A 175 -9.94 8.54 0.30
CA GLY A 175 -9.18 7.29 0.22
C GLY A 175 -8.78 6.91 -1.21
N ASP A 176 -9.74 6.89 -2.14
CA ASP A 176 -9.50 6.48 -3.53
C ASP A 176 -8.53 7.44 -4.24
N THR A 177 -8.62 8.73 -3.94
CA THR A 177 -7.71 9.73 -4.55
C THR A 177 -6.30 9.66 -3.99
N VAL A 178 -6.11 9.31 -2.71
CA VAL A 178 -4.78 9.02 -2.15
C VAL A 178 -4.19 7.76 -2.79
N LEU A 179 -4.99 6.71 -2.94
CA LEU A 179 -4.53 5.48 -3.58
C LEU A 179 -4.12 5.73 -5.04
N ILE A 180 -4.87 6.55 -5.78
CA ILE A 180 -4.53 6.99 -7.14
C ILE A 180 -3.23 7.80 -7.14
N GLN A 181 -3.05 8.72 -6.18
CA GLN A 181 -1.84 9.54 -6.07
C GLN A 181 -0.59 8.68 -5.86
N GLU A 182 -0.64 7.73 -4.93
CA GLU A 182 0.47 6.81 -4.66
C GLU A 182 0.75 5.91 -5.88
N ALA A 183 -0.31 5.41 -6.52
CA ALA A 183 -0.19 4.57 -7.70
C ALA A 183 0.47 5.31 -8.86
N MET A 184 0.08 6.57 -9.14
CA MET A 184 0.60 7.37 -10.26
C MET A 184 1.99 7.94 -10.00
N GLY A 185 2.31 8.32 -8.76
CA GLY A 185 3.59 8.92 -8.40
C GLY A 185 4.67 7.87 -8.19
N GLU A 186 4.73 7.30 -6.99
CA GLU A 186 5.85 6.45 -6.57
C GLU A 186 5.89 5.12 -7.34
N LYS A 187 4.74 4.45 -7.51
CA LYS A 187 4.71 3.09 -8.06
C LYS A 187 5.06 3.04 -9.53
N VAL A 188 4.61 4.00 -10.34
CA VAL A 188 5.01 4.08 -11.76
C VAL A 188 6.51 4.31 -11.87
N GLY A 189 7.07 5.29 -11.15
CA GLY A 189 8.51 5.55 -11.19
C GLY A 189 9.34 4.32 -10.82
N LYS A 190 8.93 3.57 -9.79
CA LYS A 190 9.59 2.31 -9.40
C LYS A 190 9.42 1.20 -10.42
N PHE A 191 8.26 1.09 -11.06
CA PHE A 191 8.02 0.11 -12.10
C PHE A 191 8.98 0.31 -13.29
N ILE A 192 9.12 1.54 -13.81
CA ILE A 192 10.09 1.82 -14.87
C ILE A 192 11.52 1.50 -14.42
N GLN A 193 11.89 1.87 -13.18
CA GLN A 193 13.22 1.56 -12.64
C GLN A 193 13.51 0.06 -12.62
N TYR A 194 12.57 -0.77 -12.16
CA TYR A 194 12.75 -2.21 -12.09
C TYR A 194 12.79 -2.85 -13.47
N VAL A 195 11.93 -2.42 -14.39
CA VAL A 195 11.98 -2.89 -15.80
C VAL A 195 13.33 -2.52 -16.42
N SER A 196 13.80 -1.30 -16.22
CA SER A 196 15.10 -0.85 -16.74
C SER A 196 16.27 -1.58 -16.09
N SER A 197 16.21 -1.87 -14.79
CA SER A 197 17.25 -2.63 -14.09
C SER A 197 17.28 -4.08 -14.57
N PHE A 198 16.11 -4.69 -14.78
CA PHE A 198 15.99 -6.04 -15.32
C PHE A 198 16.58 -6.13 -16.74
N LEU A 199 16.17 -5.23 -17.65
CA LEU A 199 16.68 -5.19 -19.01
C LEU A 199 18.18 -4.84 -19.04
N GLY A 200 18.59 -3.83 -18.29
CA GLY A 200 20.00 -3.40 -18.20
C GLY A 200 20.90 -4.49 -17.63
N GLY A 201 20.44 -5.19 -16.58
CA GLY A 201 21.15 -6.33 -15.98
C GLY A 201 21.27 -7.49 -16.96
N LEU A 202 20.19 -7.84 -17.65
CA LEU A 202 20.19 -8.91 -18.65
C LEU A 202 21.14 -8.60 -19.81
N VAL A 203 21.09 -7.38 -20.37
CA VAL A 203 22.00 -6.94 -21.44
C VAL A 203 23.45 -6.98 -21.00
N VAL A 204 23.78 -6.41 -19.84
CA VAL A 204 25.17 -6.41 -19.30
C VAL A 204 25.68 -7.82 -19.06
N ALA A 205 24.82 -8.70 -18.54
CA ALA A 205 25.19 -10.08 -18.27
C ALA A 205 25.51 -10.85 -19.57
N PHE A 206 24.67 -10.72 -20.61
CA PHE A 206 24.92 -11.36 -21.91
C PHE A 206 26.20 -10.86 -22.58
N ILE A 207 26.54 -9.58 -22.44
CA ILE A 207 27.77 -9.00 -23.00
C ILE A 207 29.02 -9.54 -22.29
N LYS A 208 29.02 -9.62 -20.96
CA LYS A 208 30.19 -10.09 -20.17
C LYS A 208 30.45 -11.58 -20.36
N GLY A 209 29.42 -12.40 -20.48
CA GLY A 209 29.59 -13.85 -20.66
C GLY A 209 28.29 -14.59 -20.92
N TRP A 210 28.01 -14.86 -22.20
CA TRP A 210 26.79 -15.55 -22.62
C TRP A 210 26.68 -17.00 -22.09
N LEU A 211 27.80 -17.71 -21.89
CA LEU A 211 27.80 -19.09 -21.38
C LEU A 211 27.35 -19.16 -19.91
N LEU A 212 27.95 -18.33 -19.04
CA LEU A 212 27.64 -18.30 -17.60
C LEU A 212 26.21 -17.81 -17.35
N THR A 213 25.75 -16.86 -18.16
CA THR A 213 24.39 -16.33 -18.03
C THR A 213 23.32 -17.31 -18.45
N LEU A 214 23.52 -18.10 -19.50
CA LEU A 214 22.55 -19.14 -19.88
C LEU A 214 22.36 -20.20 -18.78
N VAL A 215 23.44 -20.58 -18.08
CA VAL A 215 23.36 -21.51 -16.95
C VAL A 215 22.55 -20.92 -15.80
N LEU A 216 22.79 -19.64 -15.46
CA LEU A 216 22.01 -18.94 -14.42
C LEU A 216 20.55 -18.71 -14.84
N LEU A 217 20.31 -18.43 -16.12
CA LEU A 217 18.95 -18.23 -16.65
C LEU A 217 18.13 -19.52 -16.55
N SER A 218 18.77 -20.69 -16.71
CA SER A 218 18.11 -21.99 -16.54
C SER A 218 17.69 -22.28 -15.09
N SER A 219 18.34 -21.69 -14.09
CA SER A 219 17.95 -21.87 -12.69
C SER A 219 16.89 -20.87 -12.21
N LEU A 220 16.72 -19.72 -12.89
CA LEU A 220 15.66 -18.75 -12.61
C LEU A 220 14.23 -19.34 -12.62
N PRO A 221 13.79 -20.15 -13.61
CA PRO A 221 12.43 -20.72 -13.59
C PRO A 221 12.18 -21.62 -12.38
N LEU A 222 13.21 -22.33 -11.90
CA LEU A 222 13.11 -23.15 -10.70
C LEU A 222 12.92 -22.30 -9.44
N LEU A 223 13.61 -21.16 -9.35
CA LEU A 223 13.44 -20.18 -8.26
C LEU A 223 12.06 -19.51 -8.31
N VAL A 224 11.57 -19.16 -9.50
CA VAL A 224 10.24 -18.58 -9.66
C VAL A 224 9.18 -19.59 -9.26
N LEU A 225 9.32 -20.86 -9.62
CA LEU A 225 8.37 -21.91 -9.26
C LEU A 225 8.31 -22.11 -7.74
N SER A 226 9.45 -22.26 -7.06
CA SER A 226 9.49 -22.44 -5.61
C SER A 226 8.96 -21.22 -4.86
N GLY A 227 9.31 -20.00 -5.30
CA GLY A 227 8.79 -18.76 -4.76
C GLY A 227 7.28 -18.62 -4.94
N SER A 228 6.76 -18.98 -6.12
CA SER A 228 5.32 -18.91 -6.42
C SER A 228 4.50 -19.84 -5.53
N ILE A 229 4.99 -21.07 -5.31
CA ILE A 229 4.35 -22.02 -4.39
C ILE A 229 4.33 -21.45 -2.98
N MET A 230 5.44 -20.89 -2.51
CA MET A 230 5.52 -20.29 -1.18
C MET A 230 4.57 -19.10 -1.02
N SER A 231 4.50 -18.19 -2.01
CA SER A 231 3.58 -17.06 -2.01
C SER A 231 2.11 -17.50 -2.02
N PHE A 232 1.77 -18.53 -2.80
CA PHE A 232 0.41 -19.07 -2.85
C PHE A 232 0.01 -19.71 -1.52
N VAL A 233 0.90 -20.50 -0.92
CA VAL A 233 0.66 -21.11 0.39
C VAL A 233 0.52 -20.03 1.46
N PHE A 234 1.38 -19.02 1.46
CA PHE A 234 1.31 -17.90 2.40
C PHE A 234 0.00 -17.11 2.27
N ALA A 235 -0.42 -16.79 1.05
CA ALA A 235 -1.69 -16.11 0.80
C ALA A 235 -2.88 -16.94 1.30
N LYS A 236 -2.87 -18.26 1.05
CA LYS A 236 -3.91 -19.17 1.51
C LYS A 236 -3.93 -19.34 3.03
N MET A 237 -2.78 -19.34 3.69
CA MET A 237 -2.70 -19.36 5.15
C MET A 237 -3.22 -18.05 5.75
N ALA A 238 -2.83 -16.90 5.18
CA ALA A 238 -3.30 -15.60 5.62
C ALA A 238 -4.83 -15.47 5.50
N SER A 239 -5.41 -15.90 4.38
CA SER A 239 -6.88 -15.86 4.19
C SER A 239 -7.62 -16.77 5.16
N ARG A 240 -7.09 -17.97 5.44
CA ARG A 240 -7.66 -18.88 6.44
C ARG A 240 -7.55 -18.33 7.86
N GLY A 241 -6.43 -17.69 8.18
CA GLY A 241 -6.25 -16.98 9.45
C GLY A 241 -7.28 -15.88 9.63
N GLN A 242 -7.43 -14.99 8.63
CA GLN A 242 -8.43 -13.92 8.66
C GLN A 242 -9.87 -14.45 8.77
N ALA A 243 -10.20 -15.55 8.07
CA ALA A 243 -11.52 -16.17 8.19
C ALA A 243 -11.81 -16.65 9.62
N ALA A 244 -10.88 -17.37 10.25
CA ALA A 244 -11.03 -17.81 11.63
C ALA A 244 -11.12 -16.62 12.62
N TYR A 245 -10.34 -15.55 12.41
CA TYR A 245 -10.44 -14.33 13.21
C TYR A 245 -11.79 -13.63 13.04
N SER A 246 -12.35 -13.58 11.82
CA SER A 246 -13.65 -12.98 11.58
C SER A 246 -14.78 -13.75 12.27
N GLU A 247 -14.71 -15.09 12.27
CA GLU A 247 -15.67 -15.94 12.97
C GLU A 247 -15.61 -15.70 14.49
N ALA A 248 -14.41 -15.69 15.08
CA ALA A 248 -14.24 -15.35 16.49
C ALA A 248 -14.77 -13.94 16.82
N ALA A 249 -14.54 -12.95 15.95
CA ALA A 249 -15.06 -11.60 16.12
C ALA A 249 -16.59 -11.56 16.09
N THR A 250 -17.24 -12.36 15.23
CA THR A 250 -18.70 -12.46 15.22
C THR A 250 -19.24 -13.06 16.52
N ILE A 251 -18.58 -14.06 17.10
CA ILE A 251 -18.98 -14.65 18.39
C ILE A 251 -18.87 -13.63 19.52
N VAL A 252 -17.78 -12.85 19.55
CA VAL A 252 -17.61 -11.75 20.51
C VAL A 252 -18.71 -10.70 20.34
N ASP A 253 -19.05 -10.34 19.10
CA ASP A 253 -20.13 -9.39 18.80
C ASP A 253 -21.52 -9.91 19.23
N ARG A 254 -21.78 -11.22 19.12
CA ARG A 254 -23.01 -11.83 19.67
C ARG A 254 -23.04 -11.72 21.20
N THR A 255 -21.89 -11.96 21.84
CA THR A 255 -21.78 -11.95 23.31
C THR A 255 -21.87 -10.54 23.88
N SER A 256 -21.31 -9.53 23.21
CA SER A 256 -21.44 -8.12 23.60
C SER A 256 -22.90 -7.66 23.53
N LYS A 257 -23.61 -7.99 22.44
CA LYS A 257 -25.05 -7.71 22.30
C LYS A 257 -25.88 -8.39 23.38
N HIS A 258 -25.53 -9.62 23.76
CA HIS A 258 -26.19 -10.31 24.86
C HIS A 258 -26.00 -9.60 26.22
N LYS A 259 -24.78 -9.17 26.55
CA LYS A 259 -24.53 -8.38 27.78
C LYS A 259 -25.30 -7.05 27.77
N THR A 260 -25.31 -6.35 26.64
CA THR A 260 -26.09 -5.11 26.50
C THR A 260 -27.59 -5.37 26.64
N PHE A 261 -28.11 -6.46 26.07
CA PHE A 261 -29.50 -6.87 26.25
C PHE A 261 -29.82 -7.12 27.73
N VAL A 262 -29.01 -7.93 28.43
CA VAL A 262 -29.20 -8.23 29.86
C VAL A 262 -29.19 -6.96 30.72
N SER A 263 -28.22 -6.06 30.52
CA SER A 263 -28.17 -4.78 31.24
C SER A 263 -29.36 -3.86 30.95
N ARG A 264 -30.00 -3.99 29.77
CA ARG A 264 -31.18 -3.20 29.39
C ARG A 264 -32.46 -3.79 29.96
N THR A 265 -32.56 -5.12 30.10
CA THR A 265 -33.64 -5.79 30.86
C THR A 265 -33.56 -5.45 32.35
N ASP A 266 -32.39 -5.56 33.00
CA ASP A 266 -32.24 -5.19 34.42
C ASP A 266 -32.64 -3.73 34.69
N PHE A 267 -32.29 -2.80 33.79
CA PHE A 267 -32.67 -1.38 33.92
C PHE A 267 -34.15 -1.12 33.65
N SER A 268 -34.80 -1.94 32.81
CA SER A 268 -36.25 -1.84 32.54
C SER A 268 -37.05 -2.36 33.73
N ASP A 269 -36.60 -3.45 34.36
CA ASP A 269 -37.22 -4.00 35.57
C ASP A 269 -37.08 -3.05 36.78
N LEU A 270 -35.94 -2.36 36.92
CA LEU A 270 -35.74 -1.33 37.94
C LEU A 270 -36.63 -0.07 37.74
N ASN A 271 -36.86 0.35 36.49
CA ASN A 271 -37.79 1.45 36.20
C ASN A 271 -39.26 1.04 36.39
N CYS A 272 -39.62 -0.22 36.12
CA CYS A 272 -40.94 -0.75 36.47
C CYS A 272 -41.16 -0.78 37.98
N ILE A 273 -40.14 -1.12 38.78
CA ILE A 273 -40.21 -1.08 40.25
C ILE A 273 -40.36 0.35 40.78
N PHE A 274 -39.64 1.34 40.22
CA PHE A 274 -39.77 2.75 40.62
C PHE A 274 -41.08 3.42 40.17
N CYS A 275 -41.64 2.99 39.04
CA CYS A 275 -42.96 3.43 38.59
C CYS A 275 -44.09 2.83 39.45
N TRP A 276 -43.87 1.65 40.03
CA TRP A 276 -44.81 1.01 40.95
C TRP A 276 -44.82 1.69 42.33
N THR A 277 -43.69 2.19 42.82
CA THR A 277 -43.61 2.89 44.11
C THR A 277 -44.03 4.37 44.05
N SER A 278 -43.92 5.03 42.89
CA SER A 278 -44.31 6.44 42.73
C SER A 278 -45.80 6.65 42.36
N GLY A 279 -46.54 5.59 42.06
CA GLY A 279 -47.99 5.61 41.80
C GLY A 279 -48.86 5.18 42.98
N CYS A 280 -48.28 5.07 44.18
CA CYS A 280 -48.95 4.57 45.38
C CYS A 280 -49.02 5.61 46.53
N LEU A 281 -48.93 6.91 46.21
CA LEU A 281 -49.22 8.01 47.13
C LEU A 281 -50.35 8.89 46.58
#